data_AF-A0A2E6NIC1-F1
#
_entry.id   AF-A0A2E6NIC1-F1
#
_cell.length_a   1.000
_cell.length_b   1.000
_cell.length_c   1.000
_cell.angle_alpha   90.00
_cell.angle_beta   90.00
_cell.angle_gamma   90.00
#
_symmetry.space_group_name_H-M   'P 1'
#
loop_
_entity.id
_entity.type
_entity.pdbx_description
1 polymer ?
#
loop_
_entity_poly.entity_id
_entity_poly.type
_entity_poly.pdbx_seq_one_letter_code
_entity_poly.pdbx_strand_id
1 'polypeptide(L)'
;MGTILEDHLNFADVRHGAGRCLAMMGDAEGALEHFDEALKVNDTYAEALLNRAIVLSDLGRFKEASEPFHKASAFGRPRFRRVPLAHRKPTRERPRQDGRSLHGDGSPRRSR
;
A
#
# COMPACT_ATOMS: atom_id res chain seq x y z
N MET A 1 34.84 -4.25 -0.67
CA MET A 1 34.60 -3.68 0.67
C MET A 1 33.09 -3.60 0.85
N GLY A 2 32.49 -4.75 1.17
CA GLY A 2 31.07 -4.81 1.54
C GLY A 2 30.91 -4.13 2.89
N THR A 3 29.98 -3.19 2.94
CA THR A 3 29.76 -2.36 4.12
C THR A 3 29.02 -3.17 5.18
N ILE A 4 29.25 -2.88 6.47
CA ILE A 4 28.67 -3.59 7.62
C ILE A 4 27.14 -3.80 7.50
N LEU A 5 26.46 -2.95 6.73
CA LEU A 5 25.05 -3.05 6.35
C LEU A 5 24.69 -4.30 5.50
N GLU A 6 25.55 -4.74 4.58
CA GLU A 6 25.29 -5.88 3.69
C GLU A 6 25.41 -7.23 4.42
N ASP A 7 26.37 -7.35 5.33
CA ASP A 7 26.60 -8.56 6.13
C ASP A 7 25.42 -8.82 7.10
N HIS A 8 24.93 -7.75 7.73
CA HIS A 8 23.74 -7.80 8.58
C HIS A 8 22.47 -8.11 7.79
N LEU A 9 22.31 -7.55 6.58
CA LEU A 9 21.15 -7.84 5.75
C LEU A 9 21.14 -9.32 5.31
N ASN A 10 22.29 -9.85 4.91
CA ASN A 10 22.44 -11.26 4.56
C ASN A 10 22.06 -12.19 5.73
N PHE A 11 22.41 -11.81 6.96
CA PHE A 11 22.01 -12.58 8.14
C PHE A 11 20.50 -12.49 8.44
N ALA A 12 19.88 -11.32 8.22
CA ALA A 12 18.43 -11.16 8.32
C ALA A 12 17.68 -11.97 7.24
N ASP A 13 18.19 -12.01 6.01
CA ASP A 13 17.62 -12.77 4.89
C ASP A 13 17.69 -14.27 5.14
N VAL A 14 18.82 -14.78 5.67
CA VAL A 14 18.96 -16.19 6.04
C VAL A 14 17.98 -16.58 7.15
N ARG A 15 17.82 -15.73 8.16
CA ARG A 15 16.87 -15.96 9.28
C ARG A 15 15.43 -15.92 8.81
N HIS A 16 15.09 -14.98 7.93
CA HIS A 16 13.79 -14.93 7.27
C HIS A 16 13.50 -16.20 6.47
N GLY A 17 14.47 -16.66 5.69
CA GLY A 17 14.37 -17.92 4.94
C GLY A 17 14.10 -19.10 5.85
N ALA A 18 14.84 -19.23 6.95
CA ALA A 18 14.66 -20.28 7.94
C ALA A 18 13.27 -20.22 8.60
N GLY A 19 12.83 -19.03 9.04
CA GLY A 19 11.51 -18.84 9.64
C GLY A 19 10.37 -19.19 8.68
N ARG A 20 10.52 -18.84 7.39
CA ARG A 20 9.54 -19.20 6.36
C ARG A 20 9.46 -20.72 6.13
N CYS A 21 10.60 -21.42 6.13
CA CYS A 21 10.62 -22.88 6.04
C CYS A 21 9.92 -23.53 7.24
N LEU A 22 10.17 -23.04 8.47
CA LEU A 22 9.53 -23.55 9.68
C LEU A 22 8.02 -23.33 9.67
N ALA A 23 7.56 -22.16 9.23
CA ALA A 23 6.13 -21.88 9.07
C ALA A 23 5.48 -22.86 8.09
N MET A 24 6.16 -23.18 6.98
CA MET A 24 5.68 -24.19 6.01
C MET A 24 5.69 -25.61 6.57
N MET A 25 6.55 -25.91 7.53
CA MET A 25 6.59 -27.20 8.23
C MET A 25 5.54 -27.30 9.36
N GLY A 26 4.80 -26.21 9.63
CA GLY A 26 3.79 -26.15 10.69
C GLY A 26 4.35 -25.77 12.06
N ASP A 27 5.65 -25.47 12.16
CA ASP A 27 6.27 -24.93 13.37
C ASP A 27 6.15 -23.40 13.36
N ALA A 28 4.97 -22.93 13.75
CA ALA A 28 4.64 -21.50 13.76
C ALA A 28 5.42 -20.75 14.84
N GLU A 29 5.61 -21.35 16.02
CA GLU A 29 6.37 -20.78 17.13
C GLU A 29 7.85 -20.61 16.79
N GLY A 30 8.49 -21.64 16.23
CA GLY A 30 9.87 -21.55 15.74
C GLY A 30 10.01 -20.53 14.60
N ALA A 31 9.02 -20.46 13.70
CA ALA A 31 9.01 -19.42 12.67
C ALA A 31 9.02 -18.00 13.24
N LEU A 32 8.24 -17.74 14.31
CA LEU A 32 8.20 -16.44 14.96
C LEU A 32 9.54 -16.07 15.59
N GLU A 33 10.23 -17.00 16.25
CA GLU A 33 11.56 -16.74 16.81
C GLU A 33 12.56 -16.33 15.72
N HIS A 34 12.54 -17.03 14.58
CA HIS A 34 13.41 -16.70 13.45
C HIS A 34 13.09 -15.34 12.81
N PHE A 35 11.80 -14.98 12.72
CA PHE A 35 11.42 -13.64 12.28
C PHE A 35 11.83 -12.57 13.30
N ASP A 36 11.68 -12.81 14.60
CA ASP A 36 12.13 -11.89 15.64
C ASP A 36 13.65 -11.69 15.59
N GLU A 37 14.42 -12.74 15.36
CA GLU A 37 15.86 -12.66 15.14
C GLU A 37 16.24 -11.90 13.86
N ALA A 38 15.48 -12.05 12.77
CA ALA A 38 15.69 -11.25 11.56
C ALA A 38 15.41 -9.76 11.83
N LEU A 39 14.37 -9.45 12.60
CA LEU A 39 13.97 -8.09 12.96
C LEU A 39 14.89 -7.42 13.98
N LYS A 40 15.60 -8.19 14.82
CA LYS A 40 16.67 -7.65 15.67
C LYS A 40 17.86 -7.13 14.86
N VAL A 41 18.09 -7.69 13.67
CA VAL A 41 19.20 -7.31 12.80
C VAL A 41 18.77 -6.20 11.83
N ASN A 42 17.57 -6.31 11.29
CA ASN A 42 16.94 -5.27 10.48
C ASN A 42 15.48 -5.08 10.90
N ASP A 43 15.25 -4.08 11.74
CA ASP A 43 13.93 -3.72 12.28
C ASP A 43 12.97 -3.17 11.22
N THR A 44 13.51 -2.75 10.07
CA THR A 44 12.74 -2.27 8.90
C THR A 44 12.50 -3.35 7.85
N TYR A 45 12.85 -4.61 8.12
CA TYR A 45 12.72 -5.68 7.14
C TYR A 45 11.25 -6.04 6.88
N ALA A 46 10.68 -5.41 5.85
CA ALA A 46 9.26 -5.47 5.54
C ALA A 46 8.73 -6.90 5.31
N GLU A 47 9.53 -7.76 4.69
CA GLU A 47 9.15 -9.14 4.39
C GLU A 47 9.11 -10.02 5.64
N ALA A 48 10.05 -9.82 6.58
CA ALA A 48 10.03 -10.48 7.88
C ALA A 48 8.86 -10.00 8.75
N LEU A 49 8.56 -8.70 8.75
CA LEU A 49 7.39 -8.16 9.45
C LEU A 49 6.07 -8.73 8.89
N LEU A 50 5.94 -8.84 7.56
CA LEU A 50 4.76 -9.38 6.91
C LEU A 50 4.57 -10.86 7.23
N ASN A 51 5.62 -11.68 7.08
CA ASN A 51 5.54 -13.12 7.35
C ASN A 51 5.27 -13.40 8.83
N ARG A 52 5.87 -12.64 9.74
CA ARG A 52 5.55 -12.71 11.18
C ARG A 52 4.08 -12.41 11.44
N ALA A 53 3.52 -11.39 10.79
CA ALA A 53 2.12 -11.02 10.95
C ALA A 53 1.15 -12.09 10.40
N ILE A 54 1.52 -12.75 9.30
CA ILE A 54 0.78 -13.89 8.73
C ILE A 54 0.77 -15.05 9.73
N VAL A 55 1.95 -15.47 10.22
CA VAL A 55 2.06 -16.58 11.18
C VAL A 55 1.29 -16.29 12.47
N LEU A 56 1.36 -15.06 13.00
CA LEU A 56 0.56 -14.66 14.16
C LEU A 56 -0.95 -14.69 13.88
N SER A 57 -1.36 -14.38 12.66
CA SER A 57 -2.77 -14.45 12.25
C SER A 57 -3.24 -15.90 12.15
N ASP A 58 -2.40 -16.79 11.61
CA ASP A 58 -2.66 -18.23 11.53
C ASP A 58 -2.77 -18.88 12.92
N LEU A 59 -2.00 -18.39 13.89
CA LEU A 59 -2.11 -18.76 15.32
C LEU A 59 -3.31 -18.12 16.05
N GLY A 60 -4.09 -17.25 15.40
CA GLY A 60 -5.21 -16.52 16.02
C GLY A 60 -4.77 -15.39 16.98
N ARG A 61 -3.49 -15.02 17.00
CA ARG A 61 -2.88 -13.98 17.84
C ARG A 61 -3.00 -12.60 17.18
N PHE A 62 -4.21 -12.23 16.78
CA PHE A 62 -4.47 -11.01 15.99
C PHE A 62 -4.02 -9.70 16.65
N LYS A 63 -4.06 -9.62 18.00
CA LYS A 63 -3.58 -8.45 18.74
C LYS A 63 -2.09 -8.22 18.52
N GLU A 64 -1.31 -9.29 18.51
CA GLU A 64 0.15 -9.24 18.34
C GLU A 64 0.54 -9.09 16.87
N ALA A 65 -0.30 -9.53 15.93
CA ALA A 65 -0.10 -9.30 14.50
C ALA A 65 -0.27 -7.83 14.10
N SER A 66 -1.03 -7.04 14.87
CA SER A 66 -1.34 -5.64 14.53
C SER A 66 -0.11 -4.72 14.51
N GLU A 67 0.85 -4.93 15.43
CA GLU A 67 2.04 -4.10 15.54
C GLU A 67 3.01 -4.33 14.34
N PRO A 68 3.37 -5.58 13.96
CA PRO A 68 4.15 -5.85 12.76
C PRO A 68 3.49 -5.33 11.48
N PHE A 69 2.17 -5.49 11.31
CA PHE A 69 1.45 -4.96 10.14
C PHE A 69 1.59 -3.44 10.03
N HIS A 70 1.44 -2.74 11.15
CA HIS A 70 1.56 -1.28 11.16
C HIS A 70 2.99 -0.85 10.78
N LYS A 71 4.02 -1.48 11.36
CA LYS A 71 5.43 -1.23 11.01
C LYS A 71 5.70 -1.53 9.53
N ALA A 72 5.29 -2.68 9.02
CA ALA A 72 5.48 -3.05 7.61
C ALA A 72 4.83 -2.04 6.66
N SER A 73 3.63 -1.55 6.98
CA SER A 73 2.92 -0.55 6.17
C SER A 73 3.60 0.83 6.15
N ALA A 74 4.39 1.15 7.18
CA ALA A 74 5.13 2.40 7.26
C ALA A 74 6.39 2.39 6.37
N PHE A 75 7.05 1.23 6.26
CA PHE A 75 8.28 1.06 5.48
C PHE A 75 8.03 0.61 4.04
N GLY A 76 6.98 -0.19 3.79
CA GLY A 76 6.60 -0.70 2.47
C GLY A 76 5.97 0.34 1.55
N ARG A 77 5.72 1.57 2.02
CA ARG A 77 5.32 2.67 1.15
C ARG A 77 6.59 3.35 0.61
N PRO A 78 6.93 3.17 -0.69
CA PRO A 78 7.76 4.18 -1.33
C PRO A 78 7.01 5.50 -1.12
N ARG A 79 7.67 6.47 -0.49
CA ARG A 79 7.20 7.85 -0.50
C ARG A 79 7.18 8.23 -1.99
N PHE A 80 6.06 7.99 -2.66
CA PHE A 80 5.71 8.74 -3.86
C PHE A 80 5.64 10.17 -3.36
N ARG A 81 6.76 10.88 -3.48
CA ARG A 81 6.84 12.33 -3.32
C ARG A 81 5.69 12.81 -4.19
N ARG A 82 4.61 13.31 -3.56
CA ARG A 82 3.50 13.92 -4.30
C ARG A 82 4.16 14.93 -5.20
N VAL A 83 4.25 14.62 -6.50
CA VAL A 83 4.69 15.59 -7.47
C VAL A 83 3.61 16.66 -7.36
N PRO A 84 3.94 17.89 -6.94
CA PRO A 84 2.94 18.94 -6.90
C PRO A 84 2.38 19.03 -8.31
N LEU A 85 1.06 18.89 -8.46
CA LEU A 85 0.39 19.14 -9.73
C LEU A 85 0.53 20.64 -10.03
N ALA A 86 1.68 21.03 -10.55
CA ALA A 86 1.94 22.37 -11.01
C ALA A 86 1.04 22.61 -12.23
N HIS A 87 0.02 23.43 -12.01
CA HIS A 87 -0.66 24.25 -13.01
C HIS A 87 -1.26 23.51 -14.21
N ARG A 88 -2.24 22.63 -13.97
CA ARG A 88 -3.28 22.44 -14.99
C ARG A 88 -4.16 23.68 -14.99
N LYS A 89 -3.79 24.70 -15.78
CA LYS A 89 -4.66 25.87 -16.01
C LYS A 89 -6.05 25.35 -16.44
N PRO A 90 -7.15 25.86 -15.88
CA PRO A 90 -8.48 25.44 -16.31
C PRO A 90 -8.65 25.82 -17.78
N THR A 91 -8.67 24.81 -18.65
CA THR A 91 -9.03 24.99 -20.05
C THR A 91 -10.46 25.50 -20.13
N ARG A 92 -10.61 26.58 -20.91
CA ARG A 92 -11.80 27.38 -21.11
C ARG A 92 -13.10 26.57 -21.29
N GLU A 93 -14.15 27.19 -20.77
CA GLU A 93 -15.57 26.88 -20.83
C GLU A 93 -16.02 26.07 -22.07
N ARG A 94 -16.82 25.02 -21.84
CA ARG A 94 -17.57 24.37 -22.91
C ARG A 94 -18.68 25.34 -23.37
N PRO A 95 -18.88 25.56 -24.68
CA PRO A 95 -19.99 26.36 -25.14
C PRO A 95 -21.30 25.64 -24.80
N ARG A 96 -22.27 26.39 -24.22
CA ARG A 96 -23.63 25.91 -23.97
C ARG A 96 -24.24 25.51 -25.32
N GLN A 97 -24.66 24.26 -25.43
CA GLN A 97 -25.55 23.83 -26.51
C GLN A 97 -26.95 24.29 -26.14
N ASP A 98 -27.39 25.43 -26.69
CA ASP A 98 -28.78 25.85 -26.61
C ASP A 98 -29.60 25.02 -27.61
N GLY A 99 -29.97 23.83 -27.16
CA GLY A 99 -30.91 22.95 -27.85
C GLY A 99 -32.26 22.94 -27.14
N ARG A 100 -33.13 23.92 -27.41
CA ARG A 100 -34.58 23.76 -27.24
C ARG A 100 -35.34 24.35 -28.43
N SER A 101 -35.72 23.42 -29.30
CA SER A 101 -36.82 23.52 -30.25
C SER A 101 -38.12 23.85 -29.52
N LEU A 102 -38.83 24.88 -29.98
CA LEU A 102 -40.26 25.06 -29.74
C LEU A 102 -40.92 25.38 -31.07
N HIS A 103 -41.39 24.30 -31.69
CA HIS A 103 -42.70 24.15 -32.30
C HIS A 103 -43.46 25.45 -32.61
N GLY A 104 -43.76 25.63 -33.89
CA GLY A 104 -44.67 26.68 -34.34
C GLY A 104 -46.07 26.50 -33.77
N ASP A 105 -46.77 27.62 -33.65
CA ASP A 105 -48.17 27.65 -34.02
C ASP A 105 -48.57 29.07 -34.42
N GLY A 106 -49.42 29.14 -35.43
CA GLY A 106 -49.71 30.37 -36.16
C GLY A 106 -50.65 31.33 -35.46
N SER A 107 -50.65 32.58 -35.94
CA SER A 107 -51.86 33.36 -36.29
C SER A 107 -51.46 34.81 -36.65
N PRO A 108 -51.86 35.33 -37.83
CA PRO A 108 -51.81 36.76 -38.11
C PRO A 108 -53.18 37.38 -37.83
N ARG A 109 -53.30 38.24 -36.81
CA ARG A 109 -54.46 39.14 -36.66
C ARG A 109 -54.00 40.51 -36.14
N ARG A 110 -54.03 41.51 -37.02
CA ARG A 110 -54.91 42.71 -36.99
C ARG A 110 -54.87 43.43 -35.64
N SER A 111 -54.46 44.69 -35.57
CA SER A 111 -55.25 45.91 -35.84
C SER A 111 -54.34 47.07 -35.35
N ARG A 112 -54.40 48.32 -35.77
CA ARG A 112 -55.52 49.18 -36.19
C ARG A 112 -54.90 50.49 -36.69
#